data_AF-A0A523DQV6-F1
#
_entry.id   AF-A0A523DQV6-F1
#
_cell.length_a   1.000
_cell.length_b   1.000
_cell.length_c   1.000
_cell.angle_alpha   90.00
_cell.angle_beta   90.00
_cell.angle_gamma   90.00
#
_symmetry.space_group_name_H-M   'P 1'
#
loop_
_entity.id
_entity.type
_entity.pdbx_description
1 polymer ?
#
loop_
_entity_poly.entity_id
_entity_poly.type
_entity_poly.pdbx_seq_one_letter_code
_entity_poly.pdbx_strand_id
1 'polypeptide(L)'
;MELRPLKRIVLVAVSAVLVAGIASAQNKRIRNYLQALEKSTEKELAAFQASMMEVATEQPDATEETPAPVVRRRGRRGELMRVTRLTEISAKRTIEPFECVVIVGDSQDMDGQDVEIRITMPDMLDAFMAFAPIAALEAAAVPHKFPVGFIYLREETTDRIARVAFVDAEPIAGRYLAGDEAAIEDMKEALIWH
;
A
#
# COMPACT_ATOMS: atom_id res chain seq x y z
N MET A 1 9.66 -68.74 9.90
CA MET A 1 8.67 -68.11 10.80
C MET A 1 8.93 -66.60 10.74
N GLU A 2 8.37 -65.96 9.72
CA GLU A 2 8.67 -64.56 9.38
C GLU A 2 7.87 -63.60 10.26
N LEU A 3 8.57 -62.62 10.84
CA LEU A 3 7.97 -61.55 11.65
C LEU A 3 7.31 -60.51 10.73
N ARG A 4 6.07 -60.18 11.10
CA ARG A 4 5.03 -59.46 10.34
C ARG A 4 5.46 -58.09 9.76
N PRO A 5 4.95 -57.69 8.57
CA PRO A 5 5.18 -56.39 7.93
C PRO A 5 4.35 -55.21 8.51
N LEU A 6 3.61 -55.41 9.61
CA LEU A 6 2.72 -54.37 10.16
C LEU A 6 3.42 -53.12 10.71
N LYS A 7 4.71 -53.20 11.07
CA LYS A 7 5.42 -52.05 11.67
C LYS A 7 5.80 -50.95 10.67
N ARG A 8 5.91 -51.26 9.37
CA ARG A 8 6.33 -50.27 8.35
C ARG A 8 5.16 -49.41 7.81
N ILE A 9 3.95 -49.93 7.81
CA ILE A 9 2.77 -49.23 7.25
C ILE A 9 2.28 -48.10 8.19
N VAL A 10 2.40 -48.29 9.51
CA VAL A 10 1.97 -47.27 10.49
C VAL A 10 2.88 -46.04 10.48
N LEU A 11 4.18 -46.19 10.18
CA LEU A 11 5.13 -45.07 10.19
C LEU A 11 4.92 -44.10 9.03
N VAL A 12 4.57 -44.59 7.84
CA VAL A 12 4.34 -43.76 6.63
C VAL A 12 3.02 -42.98 6.73
N ALA A 13 1.98 -43.57 7.33
CA ALA A 13 0.70 -42.90 7.54
C ALA A 13 0.80 -41.75 8.56
N VAL A 14 1.62 -41.90 9.62
CA VAL A 14 1.85 -40.83 10.60
C VAL A 14 2.63 -39.67 9.98
N SER A 15 3.63 -39.95 9.12
CA SER A 15 4.38 -38.91 8.41
C SER A 15 3.53 -38.13 7.40
N ALA A 16 2.66 -38.78 6.63
CA ALA A 16 1.79 -38.11 5.65
C ALA A 16 0.71 -37.24 6.32
N VAL A 17 0.14 -37.67 7.45
CA VAL A 17 -0.82 -36.88 8.24
C VAL A 17 -0.14 -35.66 8.88
N LEU A 18 1.12 -35.79 9.32
CA LEU A 18 1.91 -34.67 9.82
C LEU A 18 2.19 -33.63 8.73
N VAL A 19 2.61 -34.05 7.53
CA VAL A 19 2.89 -33.12 6.42
C VAL A 19 1.64 -32.40 5.94
N ALA A 20 0.51 -33.10 5.79
CA ALA A 20 -0.77 -32.47 5.43
C ALA A 20 -1.31 -31.53 6.52
N GLY A 21 -1.11 -31.89 7.80
CA GLY A 21 -1.46 -31.03 8.94
C GLY A 21 -0.61 -29.76 9.01
N ILE A 22 0.69 -29.85 8.71
CA ILE A 22 1.61 -28.72 8.65
C ILE A 22 1.24 -27.78 7.50
N ALA A 23 0.99 -28.31 6.30
CA ALA A 23 0.55 -27.53 5.14
C ALA A 23 -0.79 -26.81 5.39
N SER A 24 -1.76 -27.50 6.00
CA SER A 24 -3.05 -26.90 6.37
C SER A 24 -2.91 -25.80 7.43
N ALA A 25 -2.06 -26.01 8.44
CA ALA A 25 -1.79 -25.01 9.47
C ALA A 25 -1.03 -23.79 8.92
N GLN A 26 -0.08 -23.98 8.01
CA GLN A 26 0.64 -22.91 7.33
C GLN A 26 -0.30 -22.07 6.45
N ASN A 27 -1.14 -22.72 5.63
CA ASN A 27 -2.15 -22.04 4.82
C ASN A 27 -3.17 -21.26 5.65
N LYS A 28 -3.47 -21.71 6.88
CA LYS A 28 -4.29 -20.93 7.82
C LYS A 28 -3.55 -19.69 8.32
N ARG A 29 -2.26 -19.81 8.66
CA ARG A 29 -1.44 -18.67 9.12
C ARG A 29 -1.29 -17.60 8.03
N ILE A 30 -1.02 -18.01 6.80
CA ILE A 30 -0.89 -17.11 5.65
C ILE A 30 -2.21 -16.39 5.39
N ARG A 31 -3.36 -17.11 5.39
CA ARG A 31 -4.67 -16.47 5.23
C ARG A 31 -5.00 -15.46 6.34
N ASN A 32 -4.68 -15.78 7.59
CA ASN A 32 -4.89 -14.85 8.69
C ASN A 32 -4.02 -13.58 8.53
N TYR A 33 -2.77 -13.74 8.09
CA TYR A 33 -1.87 -12.63 7.79
C TYR A 33 -2.42 -11.77 6.65
N LEU A 34 -2.81 -12.39 5.52
CA LEU A 34 -3.41 -11.70 4.38
C LEU A 34 -4.61 -10.85 4.80
N GLN A 35 -5.57 -11.44 5.52
CA GLN A 35 -6.76 -10.71 5.98
C GLN A 35 -6.43 -9.54 6.91
N ALA A 36 -5.43 -9.70 7.78
CA ALA A 36 -5.01 -8.64 8.68
C ALA A 36 -4.31 -7.51 7.90
N LEU A 37 -3.43 -7.86 6.96
CA LEU A 37 -2.68 -6.92 6.15
C LEU A 37 -3.59 -6.16 5.18
N GLU A 38 -4.46 -6.85 4.44
CA GLU A 38 -5.46 -6.23 3.55
C GLU A 38 -6.26 -5.17 4.32
N LYS A 39 -6.81 -5.53 5.48
CA LYS A 39 -7.60 -4.61 6.30
C LYS A 39 -6.77 -3.41 6.79
N SER A 40 -5.53 -3.63 7.19
CA SER A 40 -4.66 -2.55 7.68
C SER A 40 -4.27 -1.59 6.55
N THR A 41 -3.79 -2.14 5.44
CA THR A 41 -3.37 -1.37 4.28
C THR A 41 -4.54 -0.64 3.64
N GLU A 42 -5.73 -1.24 3.53
CA GLU A 42 -6.95 -0.54 3.07
C GLU A 42 -7.32 0.65 3.95
N LYS A 43 -7.20 0.51 5.27
CA LYS A 43 -7.48 1.59 6.22
C LYS A 43 -6.48 2.74 6.04
N GLU A 44 -5.19 2.43 5.97
CA GLU A 44 -4.16 3.46 5.77
C GLU A 44 -4.23 4.09 4.38
N LEU A 45 -4.57 3.32 3.35
CA LEU A 45 -4.77 3.83 2.00
C LEU A 45 -5.96 4.79 1.93
N ALA A 46 -7.06 4.47 2.60
CA ALA A 46 -8.22 5.34 2.70
C ALA A 46 -7.91 6.63 3.49
N ALA A 47 -7.15 6.52 4.58
CA ALA A 47 -6.70 7.69 5.35
C ALA A 47 -5.76 8.58 4.53
N PHE A 48 -4.85 7.96 3.77
CA PHE A 48 -3.94 8.66 2.87
C PHE A 48 -4.70 9.39 1.76
N GLN A 49 -5.64 8.71 1.09
CA GLN A 49 -6.51 9.32 0.07
C GLN A 49 -7.32 10.49 0.65
N ALA A 50 -7.87 10.36 1.87
CA ALA A 50 -8.59 11.44 2.54
C ALA A 50 -7.68 12.65 2.83
N SER A 51 -6.47 12.41 3.34
CA SER A 51 -5.51 13.49 3.63
C SER A 51 -5.13 14.29 2.37
N MET A 52 -4.98 13.61 1.22
CA MET A 52 -4.73 14.28 -0.06
C MET A 52 -5.92 15.12 -0.52
N MET A 53 -7.15 14.68 -0.26
CA MET A 53 -8.36 15.44 -0.58
C MET A 53 -8.54 16.67 0.32
N GLU A 54 -8.19 16.59 1.60
CA GLU A 54 -8.26 17.72 2.53
C GLU A 54 -7.24 18.83 2.15
N VAL A 55 -6.00 18.45 1.82
CA VAL A 55 -4.98 19.39 1.32
C VAL A 55 -5.43 20.12 0.05
N ALA A 56 -6.20 19.45 -0.82
CA ALA A 56 -6.77 20.08 -2.01
C ALA A 56 -7.88 21.10 -1.70
N THR A 57 -8.48 21.04 -0.50
CA THR A 57 -9.53 21.98 -0.06
C THR A 57 -9.02 23.15 0.78
N GLU A 58 -7.82 23.07 1.36
CA GLU A 58 -7.27 24.09 2.26
C GLU A 58 -6.41 25.18 1.59
N GLN A 59 -6.18 25.16 0.26
CA GLN A 59 -5.55 26.30 -0.42
C GLN A 59 -6.49 27.52 -0.40
N PRO A 60 -6.20 28.60 0.35
CA PRO A 60 -7.04 29.78 0.37
C PRO A 60 -6.57 30.76 -0.69
N ASP A 61 -7.56 31.26 -1.43
CA ASP A 61 -7.63 32.53 -2.13
C ASP A 61 -6.78 33.62 -1.45
N ALA A 62 -5.67 34.05 -2.08
CA ALA A 62 -4.89 35.18 -1.60
C ALA A 62 -4.13 35.87 -2.74
N THR A 63 -4.83 36.68 -3.54
CA THR A 63 -4.39 38.06 -3.82
C THR A 63 -5.57 38.91 -4.31
N GLU A 64 -6.23 39.60 -3.38
CA GLU A 64 -6.92 40.86 -3.67
C GLU A 64 -5.86 41.89 -4.11
N GLU A 65 -5.88 42.28 -5.39
CA GLU A 65 -5.43 43.62 -5.80
C GLU A 65 -6.58 44.30 -6.55
N THR A 66 -7.21 45.26 -5.87
CA THR A 66 -8.12 46.22 -6.47
C THR A 66 -7.34 47.16 -7.40
N PRO A 67 -7.89 47.56 -8.56
CA PRO A 67 -7.71 48.95 -8.96
C PRO A 67 -9.01 49.69 -9.27
N ALA A 68 -8.92 50.99 -9.02
CA ALA A 68 -9.91 52.07 -9.01
C ALA A 68 -10.80 52.22 -10.27
N PRO A 69 -11.93 52.97 -10.18
CA PRO A 69 -12.92 53.04 -11.25
C PRO A 69 -12.48 54.00 -12.37
N VAL A 70 -12.35 53.52 -13.60
CA VAL A 70 -12.15 54.36 -14.78
C VAL A 70 -13.46 54.55 -15.54
N VAL A 71 -13.86 55.81 -15.65
CA VAL A 71 -15.05 56.31 -16.33
C VAL A 71 -14.92 56.20 -17.87
N ARG A 72 -15.88 55.50 -18.48
CA ARG A 72 -16.47 55.60 -19.84
C ARG A 72 -15.56 55.88 -21.05
N ARG A 73 -15.62 54.97 -22.04
CA ARG A 73 -15.89 55.36 -23.44
C ARG A 73 -16.64 54.30 -24.24
N ARG A 74 -17.57 54.80 -25.04
CA ARG A 74 -18.63 54.14 -25.81
C ARG A 74 -18.01 53.48 -27.06
N GLY A 75 -18.15 52.17 -27.23
CA GLY A 75 -17.65 51.40 -28.38
C GLY A 75 -18.41 50.09 -28.54
N ARG A 76 -18.57 49.63 -29.79
CA ARG A 76 -19.55 48.64 -30.27
C ARG A 76 -19.34 47.20 -29.78
N ARG A 77 -20.45 46.57 -29.37
CA ARG A 77 -21.00 45.26 -29.80
C ARG A 77 -19.98 44.11 -29.99
N GLY A 78 -19.92 43.22 -29.01
CA GLY A 78 -19.36 41.86 -29.11
C GLY A 78 -18.58 41.47 -27.86
N GLU A 79 -18.72 40.22 -27.42
CA GLU A 79 -18.06 39.60 -26.25
C GLU A 79 -18.62 39.96 -24.85
N LEU A 80 -19.87 39.55 -24.63
CA LEU A 80 -20.28 39.05 -23.33
C LEU A 80 -19.67 37.63 -23.15
N MET A 81 -19.20 37.33 -21.93
CA MET A 81 -18.69 36.03 -21.44
C MET A 81 -17.26 35.62 -21.82
N ARG A 82 -16.28 36.13 -21.05
CA ARG A 82 -15.07 35.38 -20.65
C ARG A 82 -14.76 35.65 -19.17
N VAL A 83 -15.71 35.34 -18.30
CA VAL A 83 -15.47 35.31 -16.82
C VAL A 83 -15.98 33.98 -16.21
N THR A 84 -16.49 33.07 -17.03
CA THR A 84 -17.13 31.81 -16.58
C THR A 84 -16.40 30.55 -17.07
N ARG A 85 -15.06 30.58 -17.22
CA ARG A 85 -14.27 29.38 -17.58
C ARG A 85 -13.18 28.99 -16.60
N LEU A 86 -12.97 29.73 -15.52
CA LEU A 86 -12.01 29.36 -14.47
C LEU A 86 -12.69 28.88 -13.18
N THR A 87 -13.99 29.13 -13.04
CA THR A 87 -14.81 28.68 -11.90
C THR A 87 -15.60 27.38 -12.16
N GLU A 88 -15.33 26.68 -13.27
CA GLU A 88 -15.91 25.37 -13.61
C GLU A 88 -14.85 24.25 -13.71
N ILE A 89 -13.70 24.41 -13.06
CA ILE A 89 -12.86 23.27 -12.65
C ILE A 89 -13.17 22.91 -11.17
N SER A 90 -14.44 23.04 -10.79
CA SER A 90 -15.07 22.30 -9.69
C SER A 90 -15.90 21.14 -10.25
N ALA A 91 -15.53 20.67 -11.44
CA ALA A 91 -16.02 19.42 -11.97
C ALA A 91 -15.37 18.30 -11.16
N LYS A 92 -16.13 17.77 -10.19
CA LYS A 92 -16.03 16.42 -9.63
C LYS A 92 -14.98 15.57 -10.35
N ARG A 93 -13.71 15.66 -9.95
CA ARG A 93 -12.80 14.54 -10.15
C ARG A 93 -13.38 13.46 -9.26
N THR A 94 -14.14 12.55 -9.84
CA THR A 94 -14.19 11.18 -9.32
C THR A 94 -12.73 10.73 -9.37
N ILE A 95 -11.99 11.01 -8.30
CA ILE A 95 -10.70 10.38 -8.09
C ILE A 95 -11.07 8.91 -8.00
N GLU A 96 -10.63 8.12 -8.98
CA GLU A 96 -10.79 6.67 -8.90
C GLU A 96 -10.22 6.24 -7.55
N PRO A 97 -10.96 5.45 -6.76
CA PRO A 97 -10.48 5.03 -5.45
C PRO A 97 -9.15 4.31 -5.63
N PHE A 98 -8.22 4.57 -4.73
CA PHE A 98 -7.00 3.76 -4.71
C PHE A 98 -7.37 2.32 -4.40
N GLU A 99 -6.78 1.37 -5.11
CA GLU A 99 -6.99 -0.05 -4.88
C GLU A 99 -5.70 -0.68 -4.34
N CYS A 100 -5.86 -1.72 -3.51
CA CYS A 100 -4.74 -2.47 -2.97
C CYS A 100 -5.05 -3.97 -3.00
N VAL A 101 -4.10 -4.77 -3.48
CA VAL A 101 -4.16 -6.22 -3.47
C VAL A 101 -2.91 -6.74 -2.77
N VAL A 102 -3.10 -7.59 -1.76
CA VAL A 102 -2.00 -8.21 -1.02
C VAL A 102 -1.85 -9.66 -1.47
N ILE A 103 -0.63 -10.06 -1.78
CA ILE A 103 -0.28 -11.40 -2.22
C ILE A 103 0.83 -11.91 -1.30
N VAL A 104 0.70 -13.17 -0.88
CA VAL A 104 1.77 -13.90 -0.20
C VAL A 104 2.05 -15.15 -1.01
N GLY A 105 3.31 -15.34 -1.39
CA GLY A 105 3.76 -16.47 -2.18
C GLY A 105 5.09 -17.02 -1.71
N ASP A 106 5.47 -18.19 -2.22
CA ASP A 106 6.79 -18.76 -1.94
C ASP A 106 7.89 -17.83 -2.44
N SER A 107 8.90 -17.60 -1.59
CA SER A 107 10.05 -16.79 -1.97
C SER A 107 10.93 -17.55 -2.97
N GLN A 108 11.48 -16.82 -3.95
CA GLN A 108 12.47 -17.39 -4.88
C GLN A 108 13.90 -17.32 -4.32
N ASP A 109 14.13 -16.46 -3.32
CA ASP A 109 15.46 -16.15 -2.80
C ASP A 109 15.79 -16.90 -1.50
N MET A 110 14.78 -17.42 -0.79
CA MET A 110 14.96 -18.13 0.47
C MET A 110 13.85 -19.13 0.80
N ASP A 111 14.10 -19.98 1.79
CA ASP A 111 13.09 -20.85 2.40
C ASP A 111 12.08 -20.02 3.21
N GLY A 112 11.01 -19.57 2.57
CA GLY A 112 9.93 -18.83 3.22
C GLY A 112 8.92 -18.24 2.26
N GLN A 113 8.31 -17.13 2.66
CA GLN A 113 7.31 -16.43 1.88
C GLN A 113 7.76 -15.00 1.58
N ASP A 114 7.40 -14.49 0.41
CA ASP A 114 7.48 -13.06 0.09
C ASP A 114 6.07 -12.47 0.10
N VAL A 115 6.01 -11.19 0.47
CA VAL A 115 4.77 -10.41 0.51
C VAL A 115 4.83 -9.40 -0.63
N GLU A 116 3.85 -9.38 -1.52
CA GLU A 116 3.70 -8.36 -2.55
C GLU A 116 2.41 -7.57 -2.28
N ILE A 117 2.54 -6.25 -2.17
CA ILE A 117 1.41 -5.32 -2.10
C ILE A 117 1.36 -4.57 -3.42
N ARG A 118 0.29 -4.80 -4.18
CA ARG A 118 0.01 -4.11 -5.44
C ARG A 118 -0.96 -2.98 -5.17
N ILE A 119 -0.59 -1.80 -5.61
CA ILE A 119 -1.28 -0.55 -5.37
C ILE A 119 -1.63 0.04 -6.72
N THR A 120 -2.88 0.44 -6.89
CA THR A 120 -3.33 1.11 -8.11
C THR A 120 -3.61 2.57 -7.76
N MET A 121 -2.76 3.46 -8.24
CA MET A 121 -2.85 4.91 -8.05
C MET A 121 -2.74 5.61 -9.40
N PRO A 122 -3.84 5.75 -10.15
CA PRO A 122 -3.82 6.26 -11.51
C PRO A 122 -3.15 7.64 -11.62
N ASP A 123 -2.10 7.73 -12.44
CA ASP A 123 -1.32 8.94 -12.73
C ASP A 123 -0.72 9.66 -11.49
N MET A 124 -0.49 8.93 -10.38
CA MET A 124 0.02 9.51 -9.12
C MET A 124 1.24 8.76 -8.56
N LEU A 125 2.32 8.69 -9.34
CA LEU A 125 3.57 8.05 -8.90
C LEU A 125 4.13 8.64 -7.60
N ASP A 126 4.07 9.96 -7.42
CA ASP A 126 4.55 10.61 -6.19
C ASP A 126 3.72 10.18 -4.96
N ALA A 127 2.41 9.95 -5.14
CA ALA A 127 1.54 9.46 -4.08
C ALA A 127 1.90 8.01 -3.71
N PHE A 128 2.19 7.18 -4.71
CA PHE A 128 2.72 5.83 -4.47
C PHE A 128 4.04 5.86 -3.72
N MET A 129 4.97 6.73 -4.12
CA MET A 129 6.27 6.87 -3.44
C MET A 129 6.14 7.32 -1.99
N ALA A 130 5.13 8.13 -1.67
CA ALA A 130 4.84 8.56 -0.30
C ALA A 130 4.12 7.47 0.53
N PHE A 131 3.25 6.67 -0.09
CA PHE A 131 2.49 5.62 0.59
C PHE A 131 3.28 4.32 0.78
N ALA A 132 4.19 3.99 -0.14
CA ALA A 132 5.00 2.76 -0.12
C ALA A 132 5.68 2.49 1.24
N PRO A 133 6.36 3.46 1.90
CA PRO A 133 6.92 3.25 3.24
C PRO A 133 5.87 2.87 4.29
N ILE A 134 4.68 3.47 4.23
CA ILE A 134 3.58 3.16 5.17
C ILE A 134 3.11 1.72 4.96
N ALA A 135 2.88 1.31 3.71
CA ALA A 135 2.48 -0.05 3.39
C ALA A 135 3.55 -1.10 3.77
N ALA A 136 4.84 -0.78 3.65
CA ALA A 136 5.92 -1.64 4.14
C ALA A 136 5.88 -1.81 5.66
N LEU A 137 5.63 -0.73 6.39
CA LEU A 137 5.50 -0.75 7.86
C LEU A 137 4.31 -1.60 8.29
N GLU A 138 3.15 -1.44 7.64
CA GLU A 138 1.97 -2.27 7.91
C GLU A 138 2.27 -3.75 7.67
N ALA A 139 2.90 -4.11 6.55
CA ALA A 139 3.31 -5.49 6.28
C ALA A 139 4.26 -6.05 7.35
N ALA A 140 5.28 -5.28 7.73
CA ALA A 140 6.25 -5.68 8.73
C ALA A 140 5.66 -5.76 10.15
N ALA A 141 4.64 -4.96 10.45
CA ALA A 141 3.99 -4.91 11.76
C ALA A 141 3.00 -6.05 12.02
N VAL A 142 2.42 -6.65 10.97
CA VAL A 142 1.38 -7.69 11.15
C VAL A 142 1.99 -8.95 11.78
N PRO A 143 1.50 -9.38 12.96
CA PRO A 143 2.02 -10.58 13.62
C PRO A 143 1.78 -11.84 12.78
N HIS A 144 2.84 -12.61 12.55
CA HIS A 144 2.76 -13.85 11.79
C HIS A 144 3.64 -14.96 12.42
N LYS A 145 3.48 -16.17 11.89
CA LYS A 145 4.16 -17.39 12.39
C LYS A 145 4.67 -18.26 11.23
N PHE A 146 5.25 -17.60 10.23
CA PHE A 146 5.92 -18.21 9.08
C PHE A 146 7.09 -17.28 8.68
N PRO A 147 8.18 -17.80 8.11
CA PRO A 147 9.30 -16.94 7.70
C PRO A 147 8.90 -16.05 6.52
N VAL A 148 9.22 -14.76 6.61
CA VAL A 148 9.07 -13.78 5.53
C VAL A 148 10.44 -13.32 5.08
N GLY A 149 10.69 -13.31 3.77
CA GLY A 149 11.94 -12.86 3.17
C GLY A 149 11.92 -11.40 2.81
N PHE A 150 11.10 -11.05 1.82
CA PHE A 150 10.99 -9.69 1.29
C PHE A 150 9.55 -9.18 1.30
N ILE A 151 9.44 -7.87 1.41
CA ILE A 151 8.22 -7.11 1.15
C ILE A 151 8.43 -6.34 -0.16
N TYR A 152 7.56 -6.58 -1.13
CA TYR A 152 7.51 -5.92 -2.43
C TYR A 152 6.30 -4.99 -2.49
N LEU A 153 6.50 -3.81 -3.05
CA LEU A 153 5.46 -2.81 -3.27
C LEU A 153 5.47 -2.49 -4.76
N ARG A 154 4.34 -2.65 -5.43
CA ARG A 154 4.20 -2.42 -6.87
C ARG A 154 3.11 -1.42 -7.13
N GLU A 155 3.38 -0.43 -7.96
CA GLU A 155 2.33 0.39 -8.57
C GLU A 155 1.92 -0.23 -9.91
N GLU A 156 0.63 -0.56 -10.08
CA GLU A 156 0.14 -1.36 -11.21
C GLU A 156 0.14 -0.61 -12.55
N THR A 157 0.04 0.72 -12.55
CA THR A 157 -0.09 1.51 -13.79
C THR A 157 1.26 1.92 -14.39
N THR A 158 2.29 2.02 -13.57
CA THR A 158 3.64 2.50 -13.90
C THR A 158 4.70 1.41 -13.79
N ASP A 159 4.33 0.23 -13.28
CA ASP A 159 5.25 -0.88 -12.97
C ASP A 159 6.40 -0.50 -12.03
N ARG A 160 6.28 0.61 -11.28
CA ARG A 160 7.29 0.99 -10.29
C ARG A 160 7.28 -0.01 -9.15
N ILE A 161 8.47 -0.50 -8.77
CA ILE A 161 8.61 -1.46 -7.68
C ILE A 161 9.52 -0.89 -6.60
N ALA A 162 9.15 -1.06 -5.33
CA ALA A 162 10.05 -0.97 -4.21
C ALA A 162 10.15 -2.33 -3.51
N ARG A 163 11.30 -2.59 -2.87
CA ARG A 163 11.47 -3.77 -2.02
C ARG A 163 12.22 -3.44 -0.74
N VAL A 164 11.95 -4.20 0.31
CA VAL A 164 12.75 -4.20 1.55
C VAL A 164 12.85 -5.62 2.08
N ALA A 165 14.00 -5.97 2.66
CA ALA A 165 14.14 -7.23 3.36
C ALA A 165 13.37 -7.18 4.69
N PHE A 166 12.63 -8.22 5.00
CA PHE A 166 11.80 -8.26 6.21
C PHE A 166 12.63 -8.05 7.48
N VAL A 167 13.83 -8.62 7.52
CA VAL A 167 14.78 -8.49 8.65
C VAL A 167 15.20 -7.05 8.95
N ASP A 168 15.20 -6.19 7.93
CA ASP A 168 15.51 -4.77 8.08
C ASP A 168 14.26 -3.95 8.40
N ALA A 169 13.10 -4.36 7.84
CA ALA A 169 11.82 -3.69 8.03
C ALA A 169 11.20 -3.92 9.43
N GLU A 170 11.32 -5.13 9.99
CA GLU A 170 10.73 -5.52 11.27
C GLU A 170 11.10 -4.59 12.44
N PRO A 171 12.38 -4.24 12.70
CA PRO A 171 12.72 -3.34 13.79
C PRO A 171 12.16 -1.91 13.59
N ILE A 172 12.05 -1.45 12.35
CA ILE A 172 11.48 -0.13 12.02
C ILE A 172 9.97 -0.15 12.28
N ALA A 173 9.28 -1.22 11.87
CA ALA A 173 7.86 -1.43 12.14
C ALA A 173 7.56 -1.51 13.64
N GLY A 174 8.44 -2.13 14.43
CA GLY A 174 8.32 -2.15 15.89
C GLY A 174 8.33 -0.75 16.51
N ARG A 175 9.14 0.17 15.97
CA ARG A 175 9.16 1.59 16.39
C ARG A 175 7.91 2.34 15.92
N TYR A 176 7.47 2.10 14.69
CA TYR A 176 6.23 2.68 14.16
C TYR A 176 5.01 2.31 15.01
N LEU A 177 4.88 1.04 15.42
CA LEU A 177 3.83 0.59 16.34
C LEU A 177 3.90 1.24 17.72
N ALA A 178 5.09 1.70 18.14
CA ALA A 178 5.29 2.45 19.38
C ALA A 178 4.96 3.94 19.25
N GLY A 179 4.56 4.41 18.06
CA GLY A 179 4.20 5.81 17.79
C GLY A 179 5.38 6.70 17.38
N ASP A 180 6.49 6.10 16.93
CA ASP A 180 7.64 6.86 16.42
C ASP A 180 7.41 7.30 14.96
N GLU A 181 7.12 8.59 14.78
CA GLU A 181 6.88 9.18 13.45
C GLU A 181 8.11 9.11 12.53
N ALA A 182 9.33 9.07 13.08
CA ALA A 182 10.56 8.97 12.28
C ALA A 182 10.68 7.62 11.56
N ALA A 183 9.92 6.60 11.99
CA ALA A 183 9.94 5.28 11.37
C ALA A 183 9.49 5.29 9.91
N ILE A 184 8.66 6.25 9.49
CA ILE A 184 8.23 6.38 8.08
C ILE A 184 9.41 6.80 7.20
N GLU A 185 10.18 7.80 7.63
CA GLU A 185 11.36 8.24 6.87
C GLU A 185 12.48 7.19 6.92
N ASP A 186 12.69 6.52 8.06
CA ASP A 186 13.65 5.41 8.16
C ASP A 186 13.26 4.26 7.22
N MET A 187 11.97 3.93 7.11
CA MET A 187 11.49 2.90 6.18
C MET A 187 11.70 3.33 4.73
N LYS A 188 11.45 4.61 4.41
CA LYS A 188 11.66 5.16 3.08
C LYS A 188 13.12 5.07 2.63
N GLU A 189 14.07 5.27 3.54
CA GLU A 189 15.49 5.07 3.28
C GLU A 189 15.87 3.59 3.10
N ALA A 190 15.18 2.69 3.80
CA ALA A 190 15.38 1.24 3.68
C ALA A 190 14.83 0.64 2.38
N LEU A 191 13.86 1.30 1.74
CA LEU A 191 13.27 0.85 0.49
C LEU A 191 14.24 0.96 -0.69
N ILE A 192 14.43 -0.16 -1.38
CA ILE A 192 15.20 -0.25 -2.62
C ILE A 192 14.24 -0.16 -3.80
N TRP A 193 14.36 0.90 -4.58
CA TRP A 193 13.53 1.17 -5.75
C TRP A 193 14.10 0.57 -7.04
N HIS A 194 13.22 -0.01 -7.87
CA HIS A 194 13.52 -0.59 -9.19
C HIS A 194 12.72 0.09 -10.30
#